data_AF-A0A1G2CLK0-F1
#
_entry.id   AF-A0A1G2CLK0-F1
#
_cell.length_a   1.000
_cell.length_b   1.000
_cell.length_c   1.000
_cell.angle_alpha   90.00
_cell.angle_beta   90.00
_cell.angle_gamma   90.00
#
_symmetry.space_group_name_H-M   'P 1'
#
loop_
_entity.id
_entity.type
_entity.pdbx_description
1 polymer ?
#
loop_
_entity_poly.entity_id
_entity_poly.type
_entity_poly.pdbx_seq_one_letter_code
_entity_poly.pdbx_strand_id
1 'polypeptide(L)'
;MTDSKKTFFPQSARVVITTVLVASCLLAGARLARAITNISAVPSEHWGWNDLVGWINFYETDTVNLQANILDGYASSSAGDFSFDCATSRSGNICGQGDYRVTNDGSGSLSQWAWNDIYGWISFDCGNGGAGCGQSSYRVYVDPATGEFHNYAWNDVIGWIAVNCFDIGGQNYCDNTSNFKVKTSWTVTSTSGYLDSATYDTGVPGGAQLNSVLWHGNQPAQTLVGFQFAASNAPAGPWDFIGPDGTPNTYYQVSEGATQRLDYNLFYNQRYFRYRAILTSDPSRTASPRIDDVIINWSP
;
A
#
# COMPACT_ATOMS: atom_id res chain seq x y z
N MET A 1 24.50 71.97 -53.11
CA MET A 1 24.09 70.58 -53.38
C MET A 1 22.60 70.51 -53.12
N THR A 2 21.81 70.74 -54.18
CA THR A 2 21.07 69.74 -54.98
C THR A 2 19.78 69.28 -54.33
N ASP A 3 18.62 69.17 -54.99
CA ASP A 3 17.93 69.80 -56.12
C ASP A 3 16.54 69.10 -56.12
N SER A 4 15.50 69.79 -56.57
CA SER A 4 14.28 69.25 -57.23
C SER A 4 13.35 68.29 -56.45
N LYS A 5 12.07 68.60 -56.23
CA LYS A 5 10.90 68.84 -57.13
C LYS A 5 9.99 67.60 -57.15
N LYS A 6 8.68 67.87 -56.91
CA LYS A 6 7.49 67.19 -57.50
C LYS A 6 7.23 65.76 -56.99
N THR A 7 6.02 65.24 -56.78
CA THR A 7 4.68 65.53 -57.32
C THR A 7 3.64 64.75 -56.49
N PHE A 8 2.45 65.32 -56.36
CA PHE A 8 1.22 64.66 -55.88
C PHE A 8 0.60 63.83 -57.01
N PHE A 9 0.15 62.60 -56.79
CA PHE A 9 -1.05 61.94 -57.39
C PHE A 9 -1.32 60.57 -56.70
N PRO A 10 -2.59 60.10 -56.65
CA PRO A 10 -3.10 59.19 -55.62
C PRO A 10 -3.01 57.71 -56.01
N GLN A 11 -3.02 56.82 -55.01
CA GLN A 11 -3.32 55.40 -55.23
C GLN A 11 -4.50 54.95 -54.37
N SER A 12 -5.50 54.46 -55.11
CA SER A 12 -6.77 53.87 -54.72
C SER A 12 -6.66 52.80 -53.64
N ALA A 13 -7.54 52.90 -52.65
CA ALA A 13 -7.83 51.87 -51.67
C ALA A 13 -8.28 50.56 -52.36
N ARG A 14 -7.60 49.46 -52.04
CA ARG A 14 -8.11 48.10 -52.25
C ARG A 14 -8.42 47.51 -50.88
N VAL A 15 -9.71 47.37 -50.57
CA VAL A 15 -10.21 46.68 -49.39
C VAL A 15 -9.96 45.19 -49.59
N VAL A 16 -9.03 44.62 -48.82
CA VAL A 16 -8.86 43.17 -48.71
C VAL A 16 -9.69 42.74 -47.51
N ILE A 17 -10.83 42.09 -47.76
CA ILE A 17 -11.63 41.46 -46.72
C ILE A 17 -10.93 40.15 -46.36
N THR A 18 -10.14 40.16 -45.29
CA THR A 18 -9.58 38.95 -44.71
C THR A 18 -10.64 38.32 -43.80
N THR A 19 -11.23 37.22 -44.24
CA THR A 19 -12.12 36.39 -43.41
C THR A 19 -11.32 35.85 -42.23
N VAL A 20 -11.55 36.38 -41.04
CA VAL A 20 -11.01 35.82 -39.79
C VAL A 20 -11.83 34.58 -39.46
N LEU A 21 -11.25 33.41 -39.69
CA LEU A 21 -11.81 32.13 -39.27
C LEU A 21 -11.54 31.99 -37.77
N VAL A 22 -12.53 32.34 -36.94
CA VAL A 22 -12.46 32.14 -35.48
C VAL A 22 -12.56 30.64 -35.23
N ALA A 23 -11.42 29.97 -35.11
CA ALA A 23 -11.36 28.63 -34.56
C ALA A 23 -11.66 28.72 -33.06
N SER A 24 -12.92 28.52 -32.70
CA SER A 24 -13.33 28.31 -31.31
C SER A 24 -12.67 27.02 -30.81
N CYS A 25 -11.47 27.13 -30.25
CA CYS A 25 -10.87 26.08 -29.44
C CYS A 25 -11.79 25.84 -28.24
N LEU A 26 -12.58 24.77 -28.31
CA LEU A 26 -13.17 24.16 -27.12
C LEU A 26 -12.01 23.75 -26.21
N LEU A 27 -11.68 24.62 -25.25
CA LEU A 27 -10.91 24.26 -24.06
C LEU A 27 -11.76 23.23 -23.30
N ALA A 28 -11.67 21.97 -23.71
CA ALA A 28 -11.93 20.86 -22.81
C ALA A 28 -10.87 21.00 -21.71
N GLY A 29 -11.23 21.68 -20.63
CA GLY A 29 -10.39 21.73 -19.44
C GLY A 29 -10.12 20.28 -19.07
N ALA A 30 -8.87 19.84 -19.26
CA ALA A 30 -8.42 18.56 -18.74
C ALA A 30 -8.67 18.64 -17.24
N ARG A 31 -9.73 17.98 -16.77
CA ARG A 31 -9.89 17.77 -15.33
C ARG A 31 -8.70 16.92 -14.95
N LEU A 32 -7.76 17.51 -14.19
CA LEU A 32 -6.79 16.73 -13.46
C LEU A 32 -7.59 15.73 -12.64
N ALA A 33 -7.51 14.46 -13.00
CA ALA A 33 -8.01 13.38 -12.14
C ALA A 33 -7.07 13.38 -10.93
N ARG A 34 -7.46 14.10 -9.87
CA ARG A 34 -6.77 14.00 -8.58
C ARG A 34 -7.14 12.65 -8.00
N ALA A 35 -6.14 11.88 -7.58
CA ALA A 35 -6.39 10.72 -6.73
C ALA A 35 -7.19 11.23 -5.53
N ILE A 36 -8.37 10.66 -5.30
CA ILE A 36 -9.19 11.02 -4.15
C ILE A 36 -8.38 10.63 -2.92
N THR A 37 -8.04 11.60 -2.08
CA THR A 37 -7.33 11.34 -0.82
C THR A 37 -8.03 10.22 -0.05
N ASN A 38 -7.24 9.32 0.54
CA ASN A 38 -7.77 8.31 1.45
C ASN A 38 -7.56 8.69 2.93
N ILE A 39 -7.12 9.93 3.19
CA ILE A 39 -7.00 10.51 4.53
C ILE A 39 -8.39 10.88 5.06
N SER A 40 -8.58 10.73 6.36
CA SER A 40 -9.86 11.02 7.02
C SER A 40 -10.24 12.50 6.93
N ALA A 41 -11.49 12.76 6.55
CA ALA A 41 -12.07 14.11 6.57
C ALA A 41 -12.42 14.58 7.99
N VAL A 42 -12.35 13.71 9.01
CA VAL A 42 -12.67 14.05 10.39
C VAL A 42 -11.66 15.09 10.89
N PRO A 43 -12.10 16.23 11.45
CA PRO A 43 -11.20 17.34 11.81
C PRO A 43 -10.06 17.03 12.78
N SER A 44 -10.14 15.95 13.56
CA SER A 44 -9.07 15.52 14.46
C SER A 44 -8.12 14.49 13.82
N GLU A 45 -8.40 14.00 12.61
CA GLU A 45 -7.77 12.80 12.03
C GLU A 45 -6.96 13.08 10.75
N HIS A 46 -6.58 14.33 10.47
CA HIS A 46 -5.74 14.69 9.32
C HIS A 46 -4.61 15.69 9.61
N TRP A 47 -4.16 15.75 10.85
CA TRP A 47 -3.18 16.73 11.29
C TRP A 47 -1.88 16.06 11.74
N GLY A 48 -0.75 16.59 11.24
CA GLY A 48 0.56 16.45 11.85
C GLY A 48 0.98 17.74 12.55
N TRP A 49 2.00 17.66 13.41
CA TRP A 49 2.50 18.78 14.19
C TRP A 49 4.03 18.84 14.20
N ASN A 50 4.55 20.05 14.13
CA ASN A 50 5.95 20.37 14.41
C ASN A 50 6.04 21.72 15.14
N ASP A 51 7.01 21.88 16.04
CA ASP A 51 7.11 23.08 16.90
C ASP A 51 7.52 24.36 16.15
N LEU A 52 8.15 24.25 14.96
CA LEU A 52 8.54 25.40 14.14
C LEU A 52 7.57 25.67 12.99
N VAL A 53 7.04 24.61 12.36
CA VAL A 53 6.11 24.73 11.21
C VAL A 53 4.65 24.85 11.65
N GLY A 54 4.33 24.36 12.84
CA GLY A 54 2.99 24.24 13.35
C GLY A 54 2.23 23.09 12.70
N TRP A 55 0.95 23.34 12.41
CA TRP A 55 0.03 22.36 11.85
C TRP A 55 0.35 22.03 10.39
N ILE A 56 0.37 20.73 10.09
CA ILE A 56 0.51 20.18 8.74
C ILE A 56 -0.80 19.44 8.43
N ASN A 57 -1.53 19.87 7.39
CA ASN A 57 -2.82 19.32 7.01
C ASN A 57 -2.67 18.31 5.87
N PHE A 58 -3.00 17.06 6.14
CA PHE A 58 -2.92 15.95 5.18
C PHE A 58 -4.15 15.83 4.29
N TYR A 59 -5.24 16.54 4.59
CA TYR A 59 -6.52 16.41 3.89
C TYR A 59 -6.85 17.59 2.98
N GLU A 60 -6.52 18.84 3.36
CA GLU A 60 -6.94 20.06 2.65
C GLU A 60 -6.60 20.07 1.15
N THR A 61 -5.47 19.46 0.78
CA THR A 61 -5.06 19.42 -0.62
C THR A 61 -5.85 18.41 -1.44
N ASP A 62 -6.57 17.46 -0.83
CA ASP A 62 -7.20 16.31 -1.47
C ASP A 62 -6.24 15.47 -2.33
N THR A 63 -4.94 15.46 -2.02
CA THR A 63 -3.94 14.71 -2.81
C THR A 63 -3.28 13.58 -2.05
N VAL A 64 -3.18 13.67 -0.72
CA VAL A 64 -2.42 12.70 0.06
C VAL A 64 -3.12 11.36 0.02
N ASN A 65 -2.43 10.32 -0.41
CA ASN A 65 -3.04 9.01 -0.53
C ASN A 65 -2.02 7.90 -0.22
N LEU A 66 -2.37 7.07 0.74
CA LEU A 66 -1.54 5.93 1.13
C LEU A 66 -1.94 4.69 0.34
N GLN A 67 -1.00 4.15 -0.40
CA GLN A 67 -1.16 2.89 -1.12
C GLN A 67 -0.29 1.81 -0.48
N ALA A 68 -0.43 0.59 -0.99
CA ALA A 68 0.37 -0.56 -0.56
C ALA A 68 1.88 -0.32 -0.66
N ASN A 69 2.34 0.47 -1.63
CA ASN A 69 3.77 0.64 -1.94
C ASN A 69 4.28 2.07 -1.81
N ILE A 70 3.41 3.05 -1.65
CA ILE A 70 3.77 4.48 -1.68
C ILE A 70 2.82 5.31 -0.83
N LEU A 71 3.34 6.37 -0.21
CA LEU A 71 2.56 7.52 0.21
C LEU A 71 2.80 8.63 -0.81
N ASP A 72 1.77 8.99 -1.56
CA ASP A 72 1.84 10.01 -2.60
C ASP A 72 1.03 11.26 -2.22
N GLY A 73 1.22 12.31 -3.01
CA GLY A 73 0.57 13.61 -2.86
C GLY A 73 1.39 14.57 -2.01
N TYR A 74 0.73 15.62 -1.53
CA TYR A 74 1.38 16.63 -0.69
C TYR A 74 0.43 17.21 0.36
N ALA A 75 0.91 17.34 1.59
CA ALA A 75 0.18 17.98 2.69
C ALA A 75 0.47 19.50 2.70
N SER A 76 -0.49 20.31 3.15
CA SER A 76 -0.33 21.77 3.26
C SER A 76 0.16 22.18 4.65
N SER A 77 0.93 23.26 4.73
CA SER A 77 1.33 23.87 6.00
C SER A 77 1.57 25.38 5.84
N SER A 78 1.85 26.06 6.95
CA SER A 78 2.28 27.47 6.92
C SER A 78 3.64 27.67 6.21
N ALA A 79 4.44 26.61 6.08
CA ALA A 79 5.75 26.62 5.44
C ALA A 79 5.75 25.98 4.04
N GLY A 80 4.61 26.03 3.36
CA GLY A 80 4.44 25.40 2.05
C GLY A 80 4.10 23.92 2.17
N ASP A 81 4.26 23.21 1.05
CA ASP A 81 3.83 21.81 0.98
C ASP A 81 4.88 20.84 1.51
N PHE A 82 4.39 19.75 2.10
CA PHE A 82 5.16 18.55 2.39
C PHE A 82 4.83 17.54 1.29
N SER A 83 5.68 17.45 0.27
CA SER A 83 5.51 16.55 -0.88
C SER A 83 6.04 15.16 -0.56
N PHE A 84 5.21 14.14 -0.68
CA PHE A 84 5.57 12.76 -0.35
C PHE A 84 6.16 12.01 -1.53
N ASP A 85 5.97 12.49 -2.76
CA ASP A 85 6.60 11.95 -3.96
C ASP A 85 6.85 13.02 -5.02
N CYS A 86 7.75 12.71 -5.95
CA CYS A 86 8.09 13.59 -7.07
C CYS A 86 7.03 13.59 -8.19
N ALA A 87 6.17 12.58 -8.30
CA ALA A 87 5.28 12.42 -9.44
C ALA A 87 3.98 13.22 -9.27
N THR A 88 3.55 13.45 -8.03
CA THR A 88 2.27 14.10 -7.70
C THR A 88 2.39 15.37 -6.85
N SER A 89 3.56 16.03 -6.87
CA SER A 89 3.79 17.31 -6.20
C SER A 89 2.85 18.43 -6.68
N ARG A 90 2.81 19.58 -5.98
CA ARG A 90 2.04 20.77 -6.42
C ARG A 90 2.43 21.25 -7.81
N SER A 91 3.68 21.06 -8.21
CA SER A 91 4.19 21.42 -9.54
C SER A 91 3.94 20.32 -10.60
N GLY A 92 3.23 19.26 -10.23
CA GLY A 92 3.03 18.07 -11.06
C GLY A 92 4.20 17.08 -10.95
N ASN A 93 4.46 16.36 -12.04
CA ASN A 93 5.54 15.38 -12.09
C ASN A 93 6.90 16.05 -12.30
N ILE A 94 7.72 16.05 -11.25
CA ILE A 94 9.07 16.61 -11.21
C ILE A 94 10.15 15.53 -11.06
N CYS A 95 9.82 14.25 -11.27
CA CYS A 95 10.76 13.14 -11.07
C CYS A 95 12.00 13.20 -11.99
N GLY A 96 11.96 14.00 -13.07
CA GLY A 96 13.14 14.28 -13.90
C GLY A 96 14.22 15.13 -13.20
N GLN A 97 13.89 15.76 -12.07
CA GLN A 97 14.81 16.56 -11.25
C GLN A 97 15.29 15.79 -10.01
N GLY A 98 14.49 14.83 -9.54
CA GLY A 98 14.84 13.92 -8.46
C GLY A 98 13.72 12.89 -8.23
N ASP A 99 14.05 11.61 -8.24
CA ASP A 99 13.11 10.49 -8.04
C ASP A 99 12.91 10.17 -6.55
N TYR A 100 12.40 11.14 -5.79
CA TYR A 100 12.09 10.94 -4.38
C TYR A 100 10.65 10.46 -4.20
N ARG A 101 10.44 9.66 -3.15
CA ARG A 101 9.14 9.17 -2.71
C ARG A 101 9.24 8.62 -1.30
N VAL A 102 8.13 8.67 -0.56
CA VAL A 102 7.92 7.90 0.66
C VAL A 102 7.31 6.55 0.29
N THR A 103 7.95 5.45 0.69
CA THR A 103 7.48 4.10 0.38
C THR A 103 6.76 3.46 1.55
N ASN A 104 5.68 2.76 1.28
CA ASN A 104 5.02 1.84 2.20
C ASN A 104 5.50 0.42 1.88
N ASP A 105 5.85 -0.38 2.89
CA ASP A 105 6.29 -1.76 2.70
C ASP A 105 5.14 -2.77 2.54
N GLY A 106 3.91 -2.28 2.39
CA GLY A 106 2.70 -3.09 2.31
C GLY A 106 2.10 -3.42 3.67
N SER A 107 2.88 -3.35 4.74
CA SER A 107 2.46 -3.63 6.12
C SER A 107 2.17 -2.37 6.94
N GLY A 108 2.28 -1.19 6.31
CA GLY A 108 2.08 0.11 6.95
C GLY A 108 3.37 0.73 7.44
N SER A 109 4.54 0.12 7.23
CA SER A 109 5.79 0.77 7.60
C SER A 109 6.25 1.72 6.50
N LEU A 110 6.42 3.00 6.84
CA LEU A 110 6.85 4.02 5.91
C LEU A 110 8.37 4.21 5.96
N SER A 111 8.95 4.58 4.83
CA SER A 111 10.40 4.79 4.69
C SER A 111 10.70 5.75 3.55
N GLN A 112 11.98 6.08 3.38
CA GLN A 112 12.51 7.03 2.38
C GLN A 112 12.16 8.48 2.73
N TRP A 113 12.09 9.35 1.71
CA TRP A 113 12.21 10.79 1.89
C TRP A 113 11.06 11.54 1.24
N ALA A 114 10.49 12.48 2.00
CA ALA A 114 9.62 13.54 1.52
C ALA A 114 10.42 14.85 1.33
N TRP A 115 9.80 15.84 0.71
CA TRP A 115 10.43 17.12 0.39
C TRP A 115 9.56 18.32 0.78
N ASN A 116 10.19 19.36 1.28
CA ASN A 116 9.60 20.69 1.45
C ASN A 116 10.55 21.75 0.84
N ASP A 117 10.01 22.73 0.12
CA ASP A 117 10.84 23.73 -0.59
C ASP A 117 11.59 24.70 0.33
N ILE A 118 11.17 24.82 1.60
CA ILE A 118 11.80 25.69 2.59
C ILE A 118 12.80 24.93 3.45
N TYR A 119 12.43 23.74 3.92
CA TYR A 119 13.20 22.95 4.90
C TYR A 119 13.93 21.74 4.30
N GLY A 120 13.70 21.43 3.03
CA GLY A 120 14.36 20.35 2.31
C GLY A 120 13.85 18.96 2.68
N TRP A 121 14.79 18.02 2.76
CA TRP A 121 14.52 16.59 2.93
C TRP A 121 13.92 16.26 4.30
N ILE A 122 12.86 15.45 4.30
CA ILE A 122 12.22 14.94 5.51
C ILE A 122 12.29 13.41 5.46
N SER A 123 12.95 12.81 6.42
CA SER A 123 13.14 11.36 6.53
C SER A 123 11.97 10.69 7.24
N PHE A 124 11.45 9.60 6.68
CA PHE A 124 10.39 8.80 7.29
C PHE A 124 10.91 7.60 8.10
N ASP A 125 12.20 7.26 7.97
CA ASP A 125 12.82 6.17 8.70
C ASP A 125 14.31 6.38 8.99
N CYS A 126 14.81 5.64 9.97
CA CYS A 126 16.21 5.68 10.36
C CYS A 126 17.16 4.82 9.48
N GLY A 127 16.63 4.02 8.55
CA GLY A 127 17.38 3.00 7.80
C GLY A 127 18.05 3.49 6.51
N ASN A 128 17.58 4.59 5.92
CA ASN A 128 18.01 5.06 4.59
C ASN A 128 18.99 6.26 4.63
N GLY A 129 19.90 6.30 5.61
CA GLY A 129 20.83 7.42 5.78
C GLY A 129 20.17 8.69 6.33
N GLY A 130 18.97 8.55 6.92
CA GLY A 130 18.29 9.60 7.67
C GLY A 130 19.18 10.18 8.76
N ALA A 131 19.12 11.48 8.97
CA ALA A 131 19.65 12.07 10.19
C ALA A 131 18.69 11.78 11.37
N GLY A 132 19.17 11.93 12.61
CA GLY A 132 18.41 11.57 13.83
C GLY A 132 18.58 10.12 14.33
N CYS A 133 19.15 9.22 13.52
CA CYS A 133 19.35 7.80 13.88
C CYS A 133 20.29 7.57 15.07
N GLY A 134 21.14 8.56 15.38
CA GLY A 134 22.02 8.52 16.55
C GLY A 134 21.27 8.69 17.88
N GLN A 135 20.02 9.16 17.85
CA GLN A 135 19.19 9.36 19.05
C GLN A 135 18.07 8.33 19.18
N SER A 136 17.46 7.91 18.06
CA SER A 136 16.42 6.87 18.07
C SER A 136 16.35 6.13 16.72
N SER A 137 16.01 4.84 16.75
CA SER A 137 15.66 4.07 15.55
C SER A 137 14.20 4.34 15.17
N TYR A 138 13.92 5.58 14.74
CA TYR A 138 12.56 6.03 14.41
C TYR A 138 12.10 5.53 13.04
N ARG A 139 10.78 5.41 12.90
CA ARG A 139 10.10 5.12 11.64
C ARG A 139 8.62 5.44 11.76
N VAL A 140 8.09 6.22 10.82
CA VAL A 140 6.64 6.41 10.72
C VAL A 140 5.98 5.11 10.28
N TYR A 141 4.89 4.72 10.92
CA TYR A 141 4.10 3.57 10.51
C TYR A 141 2.61 3.83 10.64
N VAL A 142 1.80 2.99 10.00
CA VAL A 142 0.35 3.01 10.05
C VAL A 142 -0.12 1.74 10.74
N ASP A 143 -0.92 1.89 11.79
CA ASP A 143 -1.53 0.75 12.48
C ASP A 143 -2.51 0.05 11.54
N PRO A 144 -2.28 -1.23 11.18
CA PRO A 144 -3.12 -1.94 10.23
C PRO A 144 -4.56 -2.15 10.69
N ALA A 145 -4.82 -2.11 12.00
CA ALA A 145 -6.16 -2.29 12.56
C ALA A 145 -6.99 -1.00 12.53
N THR A 146 -6.35 0.15 12.70
CA THR A 146 -7.04 1.43 12.90
C THR A 146 -6.85 2.41 11.73
N GLY A 147 -5.82 2.23 10.92
CA GLY A 147 -5.40 3.19 9.89
C GLY A 147 -4.75 4.45 10.45
N GLU A 148 -4.45 4.50 11.76
CA GLU A 148 -3.80 5.64 12.40
C GLU A 148 -2.30 5.63 12.13
N PHE A 149 -1.75 6.77 11.73
CA PHE A 149 -0.32 6.96 11.62
C PHE A 149 0.28 7.14 13.02
N HIS A 150 1.53 6.72 13.17
CA HIS A 150 2.26 6.74 14.43
C HIS A 150 3.74 7.07 14.22
N ASN A 151 4.39 7.42 15.33
CA ASN A 151 5.79 7.80 15.46
C ASN A 151 6.09 9.14 14.77
N TYR A 152 7.37 9.38 14.46
CA TYR A 152 7.85 10.67 13.96
C TYR A 152 8.60 10.55 12.65
N ALA A 153 8.45 11.58 11.81
CA ALA A 153 9.40 11.89 10.74
C ALA A 153 10.46 12.88 11.26
N TRP A 154 11.58 13.01 10.55
CA TRP A 154 12.70 13.86 10.94
C TRP A 154 13.11 14.82 9.82
N ASN A 155 13.46 16.05 10.20
CA ASN A 155 14.17 17.00 9.34
C ASN A 155 15.30 17.67 10.14
N ASP A 156 16.42 17.98 9.49
CA ASP A 156 17.61 18.52 10.17
C ASP A 156 17.47 19.97 10.65
N VAL A 157 16.51 20.71 10.10
CA VAL A 157 16.26 22.10 10.46
C VAL A 157 15.15 22.21 11.49
N ILE A 158 14.03 21.51 11.26
CA ILE A 158 12.82 21.62 12.10
C ILE A 158 12.66 20.49 13.12
N GLY A 159 13.52 19.48 13.08
CA GLY A 159 13.52 18.37 14.03
C GLY A 159 12.37 17.39 13.79
N TRP A 160 11.82 16.87 14.90
CA TRP A 160 10.77 15.86 14.91
C TRP A 160 9.43 16.41 14.41
N ILE A 161 8.78 15.65 13.53
CA ILE A 161 7.43 15.92 13.04
C ILE A 161 6.55 14.77 13.52
N ALA A 162 5.59 15.07 14.39
CA ALA A 162 4.65 14.10 14.91
C ALA A 162 3.44 13.97 13.99
N VAL A 163 2.98 12.74 13.75
CA VAL A 163 1.75 12.46 13.00
C VAL A 163 0.60 11.99 13.89
N ASN A 164 0.83 11.89 15.21
CA ASN A 164 -0.17 11.50 16.19
C ASN A 164 0.17 12.08 17.57
N CYS A 165 -0.83 12.65 18.23
CA CYS A 165 -0.71 13.18 19.59
C CYS A 165 -0.21 12.14 20.60
N PHE A 166 -0.51 10.86 20.36
CA PHE A 166 -0.14 9.77 21.25
C PHE A 166 1.38 9.63 21.36
N ASP A 167 2.11 9.97 20.31
CA ASP A 167 3.56 9.78 20.28
C ASP A 167 4.33 10.87 21.05
N ILE A 168 3.73 12.05 21.26
CA ILE A 168 4.32 13.20 22.00
C ILE A 168 4.32 12.99 23.51
N GLY A 169 3.34 12.27 24.05
CA GLY A 169 3.21 12.08 25.50
C GLY A 169 2.17 11.05 25.94
N GLY A 170 1.78 10.14 25.05
CA GLY A 170 0.71 9.17 25.26
C GLY A 170 -0.70 9.78 25.22
N GLN A 171 -1.69 8.98 25.62
CA GLN A 171 -3.10 9.39 25.69
C GLN A 171 -3.32 10.69 26.49
N ASN A 172 -2.52 10.92 27.54
CA ASN A 172 -2.63 12.13 28.35
C ASN A 172 -2.43 13.42 27.54
N TYR A 173 -1.57 13.42 26.51
CA TYR A 173 -1.43 14.58 25.62
C TYR A 173 -2.65 14.72 24.71
N CYS A 174 -3.13 13.61 24.16
CA CYS A 174 -4.32 13.58 23.31
C CYS A 174 -5.57 14.11 24.03
N ASP A 175 -5.74 13.75 25.29
CA ASP A 175 -6.93 14.07 26.07
C ASP A 175 -6.90 15.47 26.68
N ASN A 176 -5.72 15.95 27.09
CA ASN A 176 -5.59 17.20 27.85
C ASN A 176 -5.07 18.39 27.02
N THR A 177 -4.44 18.14 25.86
CA THR A 177 -3.78 19.19 25.07
C THR A 177 -4.35 19.28 23.67
N SER A 178 -4.24 18.20 22.88
CA SER A 178 -4.74 18.16 21.51
C SER A 178 -4.85 16.73 21.02
N ASN A 179 -6.01 16.35 20.46
CA ASN A 179 -6.32 14.99 20.02
C ASN A 179 -5.99 14.74 18.53
N PHE A 180 -5.00 15.45 18.00
CA PHE A 180 -4.64 15.38 16.59
C PHE A 180 -4.04 14.01 16.22
N LYS A 181 -4.34 13.57 15.00
CA LYS A 181 -3.66 12.43 14.35
C LYS A 181 -3.81 12.54 12.85
N VAL A 182 -3.02 11.78 12.11
CA VAL A 182 -3.26 11.46 10.70
C VAL A 182 -3.84 10.05 10.64
N LYS A 183 -4.94 9.88 9.91
CA LYS A 183 -5.60 8.59 9.73
C LYS A 183 -5.99 8.39 8.28
N THR A 184 -5.79 7.17 7.78
CA THR A 184 -6.18 6.76 6.44
C THR A 184 -7.25 5.68 6.50
N SER A 185 -8.04 5.60 5.43
CA SER A 185 -8.92 4.47 5.14
C SER A 185 -8.18 3.29 4.49
N TRP A 186 -6.90 3.47 4.12
CA TRP A 186 -6.03 2.35 3.74
C TRP A 186 -5.80 1.46 4.96
N THR A 187 -6.08 0.17 4.79
CA THR A 187 -5.75 -0.86 5.75
C THR A 187 -4.98 -1.97 5.05
N VAL A 188 -4.17 -2.69 5.82
CA VAL A 188 -3.49 -3.88 5.32
C VAL A 188 -4.54 -4.88 4.87
N THR A 189 -4.52 -5.25 3.58
CA THR A 189 -5.48 -6.19 3.03
C THR A 189 -4.79 -7.21 2.15
N SER A 190 -4.67 -8.45 2.65
CA SER A 190 -4.25 -9.58 1.82
C SER A 190 -5.43 -10.11 1.01
N THR A 191 -5.12 -10.83 -0.08
CA THR A 191 -6.11 -11.57 -0.86
C THR A 191 -5.84 -13.06 -0.70
N SER A 192 -6.89 -13.83 -0.41
CA SER A 192 -6.80 -15.29 -0.30
C SER A 192 -7.61 -15.97 -1.41
N GLY A 193 -7.05 -17.04 -1.96
CA GLY A 193 -7.72 -17.95 -2.89
C GLY A 193 -7.44 -19.40 -2.51
N TYR A 194 -8.23 -20.33 -3.05
CA TYR A 194 -8.00 -21.76 -2.83
C TYR A 194 -8.16 -22.59 -4.08
N LEU A 195 -7.49 -23.74 -4.09
CA LEU A 195 -7.61 -24.78 -5.09
C LEU A 195 -7.86 -26.12 -4.40
N ASP A 196 -8.91 -26.81 -4.82
CA ASP A 196 -9.21 -28.17 -4.37
C ASP A 196 -8.51 -29.18 -5.27
N SER A 197 -7.85 -30.16 -4.65
CA SER A 197 -7.18 -31.23 -5.36
C SER A 197 -8.16 -32.18 -6.03
N ALA A 198 -7.63 -33.02 -6.94
CA ALA A 198 -8.32 -34.23 -7.36
C ALA A 198 -8.53 -35.19 -6.16
N THR A 199 -9.39 -36.19 -6.34
CA THR A 199 -9.51 -37.31 -5.39
C THR A 199 -8.29 -38.21 -5.51
N TYR A 200 -7.62 -38.47 -4.39
CA TYR A 200 -6.57 -39.48 -4.27
C TYR A 200 -7.11 -40.73 -3.58
N ASP A 201 -6.74 -41.91 -4.10
CA ASP A 201 -7.03 -43.23 -3.51
C ASP A 201 -5.75 -43.75 -2.84
N THR A 202 -5.82 -44.02 -1.54
CA THR A 202 -4.69 -44.56 -0.77
C THR A 202 -4.39 -46.02 -1.11
N GLY A 203 -5.33 -46.72 -1.76
CA GLY A 203 -5.25 -48.14 -2.07
C GLY A 203 -5.49 -49.07 -0.88
N VAL A 204 -5.75 -48.53 0.32
CA VAL A 204 -5.97 -49.32 1.55
C VAL A 204 -7.46 -49.64 1.70
N PRO A 205 -7.90 -50.92 1.59
CA PRO A 205 -9.32 -51.27 1.60
C PRO A 205 -10.04 -50.92 2.91
N GLY A 206 -9.34 -50.96 4.04
CA GLY A 206 -9.85 -50.58 5.36
C GLY A 206 -9.74 -49.09 5.68
N GLY A 207 -9.26 -48.29 4.73
CA GLY A 207 -8.89 -46.89 4.94
C GLY A 207 -7.46 -46.73 5.47
N ALA A 208 -6.93 -45.52 5.35
CA ALA A 208 -5.59 -45.16 5.79
C ALA A 208 -5.65 -44.02 6.82
N GLN A 209 -4.52 -43.78 7.47
CA GLN A 209 -4.25 -42.59 8.27
C GLN A 209 -3.44 -41.59 7.44
N LEU A 210 -3.92 -40.35 7.28
CA LEU A 210 -3.08 -39.26 6.78
C LEU A 210 -2.13 -38.77 7.90
N ASN A 211 -0.83 -38.81 7.66
CA ASN A 211 0.19 -38.55 8.67
C ASN A 211 0.71 -37.11 8.65
N SER A 212 1.06 -36.62 7.45
CA SER A 212 1.68 -35.31 7.30
C SER A 212 1.51 -34.75 5.90
N VAL A 213 1.62 -33.42 5.80
CA VAL A 213 1.79 -32.68 4.56
C VAL A 213 3.13 -31.97 4.53
N LEU A 214 3.77 -31.98 3.38
CA LEU A 214 4.92 -31.19 3.00
C LEU A 214 4.61 -30.57 1.63
N TRP A 215 5.13 -29.39 1.35
CA TRP A 215 4.98 -28.78 0.03
C TRP A 215 6.25 -28.04 -0.38
N HIS A 216 6.43 -27.90 -1.69
CA HIS A 216 7.54 -27.13 -2.28
C HIS A 216 7.01 -26.05 -3.21
N GLY A 217 7.77 -24.97 -3.31
CA GLY A 217 7.50 -23.90 -4.25
C GLY A 217 8.21 -22.62 -3.89
N ASN A 218 7.49 -21.49 -3.96
CA ASN A 218 8.01 -20.19 -3.57
C ASN A 218 7.06 -19.53 -2.57
N GLN A 219 7.56 -19.22 -1.37
CA GLN A 219 6.83 -18.45 -0.36
C GLN A 219 7.54 -17.11 -0.14
N PRO A 220 7.14 -16.04 -0.84
CA PRO A 220 7.63 -14.70 -0.56
C PRO A 220 7.35 -14.28 0.90
N ALA A 221 8.14 -13.35 1.42
CA ALA A 221 7.94 -12.82 2.77
C ALA A 221 6.51 -12.28 2.95
N GLN A 222 5.97 -12.44 4.16
CA GLN A 222 4.60 -12.01 4.51
C GLN A 222 3.47 -12.66 3.71
N THR A 223 3.75 -13.74 2.96
CA THR A 223 2.72 -14.57 2.33
C THR A 223 2.44 -15.83 3.15
N LEU A 224 1.27 -16.45 2.94
CA LEU A 224 0.88 -17.66 3.68
C LEU A 224 0.40 -18.76 2.73
N VAL A 225 0.81 -19.98 3.05
CA VAL A 225 0.26 -21.23 2.49
C VAL A 225 -0.43 -22.02 3.59
N GLY A 226 -1.69 -22.37 3.34
CA GLY A 226 -2.53 -23.16 4.23
C GLY A 226 -3.07 -24.40 3.54
N PHE A 227 -3.30 -25.47 4.30
CA PHE A 227 -3.96 -26.68 3.83
C PHE A 227 -5.17 -27.04 4.69
N GLN A 228 -6.25 -27.46 4.05
CA GLN A 228 -7.32 -28.23 4.67
C GLN A 228 -7.39 -29.60 4.01
N PHE A 229 -7.95 -30.58 4.72
CA PHE A 229 -8.08 -31.94 4.21
C PHE A 229 -9.53 -32.42 4.35
N ALA A 230 -9.93 -33.27 3.43
CA ALA A 230 -11.19 -33.98 3.45
C ALA A 230 -10.92 -35.46 3.15
N ALA A 231 -11.59 -36.37 3.86
CA ALA A 231 -11.39 -37.80 3.69
C ALA A 231 -12.73 -38.55 3.68
N SER A 232 -12.83 -39.60 2.86
CA SER A 232 -14.04 -40.39 2.68
C SER A 232 -13.72 -41.84 2.29
N ASN A 233 -14.64 -42.76 2.59
CA ASN A 233 -14.60 -44.14 2.10
C ASN A 233 -15.27 -44.32 0.74
N ALA A 234 -15.86 -43.27 0.18
CA ALA A 234 -16.41 -43.26 -1.17
C ALA A 234 -15.62 -42.33 -2.11
N PRO A 235 -15.36 -42.75 -3.36
CA PRO A 235 -14.55 -41.98 -4.31
C PRO A 235 -15.19 -40.66 -4.74
N ALA A 236 -16.49 -40.49 -4.50
CA ALA A 236 -17.24 -39.28 -4.83
C ALA A 236 -17.38 -38.30 -3.65
N GLY A 237 -16.91 -38.65 -2.44
CA GLY A 237 -17.08 -37.83 -1.23
C GLY A 237 -18.06 -38.45 -0.23
N PRO A 238 -18.56 -37.72 0.76
CA PRO A 238 -18.51 -36.25 0.91
C PRO A 238 -17.09 -35.68 1.05
N TRP A 239 -16.94 -34.39 0.74
CA TRP A 239 -15.66 -33.66 0.83
C TRP A 239 -15.79 -32.47 1.77
N ASP A 240 -15.72 -32.75 3.06
CA ASP A 240 -15.73 -31.72 4.10
C ASP A 240 -14.29 -31.32 4.44
N PHE A 241 -13.84 -30.21 3.85
CA PHE A 241 -12.50 -29.68 4.09
C PHE A 241 -12.40 -29.04 5.47
N ILE A 242 -11.56 -29.62 6.32
CA ILE A 242 -11.37 -29.19 7.71
C ILE A 242 -9.90 -28.95 8.02
N GLY A 243 -9.66 -28.06 8.98
CA GLY A 243 -8.35 -27.76 9.52
C GLY A 243 -8.04 -28.51 10.82
N PRO A 244 -6.99 -28.09 11.55
CA PRO A 244 -6.52 -28.76 12.78
C PRO A 244 -7.54 -28.82 13.92
N ASP A 245 -8.55 -27.95 13.94
CA ASP A 245 -9.61 -27.96 14.96
C ASP A 245 -10.82 -28.82 14.56
N GLY A 246 -10.76 -29.49 13.40
CA GLY A 246 -11.87 -30.27 12.87
C GLY A 246 -12.99 -29.44 12.24
N THR A 247 -12.80 -28.13 12.03
CA THR A 247 -13.79 -27.23 11.44
C THR A 247 -13.33 -26.68 10.08
N PRO A 248 -14.24 -26.20 9.22
CA PRO A 248 -13.88 -25.56 7.94
C PRO A 248 -13.28 -24.15 8.11
N ASN A 249 -13.19 -23.63 9.34
CA ASN A 249 -12.75 -22.25 9.61
C ASN A 249 -11.24 -22.15 9.91
N THR A 250 -10.55 -23.27 10.10
CA THR A 250 -9.10 -23.30 10.32
C THR A 250 -8.38 -24.04 9.20
N TYR A 251 -7.06 -23.89 9.14
CA TYR A 251 -6.21 -24.58 8.20
C TYR A 251 -4.86 -24.86 8.83
N TYR A 252 -4.17 -25.87 8.32
CA TYR A 252 -2.79 -26.16 8.64
C TYR A 252 -1.90 -25.14 7.93
N GLN A 253 -1.26 -24.24 8.67
CA GLN A 253 -0.27 -23.33 8.11
C GLN A 253 1.07 -24.06 8.00
N VAL A 254 1.64 -24.12 6.79
CA VAL A 254 2.85 -24.90 6.51
C VAL A 254 3.85 -24.02 5.79
N SER A 255 5.04 -23.85 6.34
CA SER A 255 6.13 -23.15 5.66
C SER A 255 6.69 -23.99 4.49
N GLU A 256 7.20 -23.34 3.46
CA GLU A 256 7.88 -24.02 2.34
C GLU A 256 8.96 -24.97 2.86
N GLY A 257 8.98 -26.21 2.35
CA GLY A 257 9.93 -27.24 2.73
C GLY A 257 9.76 -27.83 4.14
N ALA A 258 8.80 -27.35 4.94
CA ALA A 258 8.53 -27.87 6.27
C ALA A 258 7.47 -28.98 6.24
N THR A 259 7.64 -30.00 7.09
CA THR A 259 6.64 -31.06 7.29
C THR A 259 5.68 -30.68 8.41
N GLN A 260 4.39 -30.66 8.12
CA GLN A 260 3.32 -30.46 9.10
C GLN A 260 2.60 -31.77 9.38
N ARG A 261 2.55 -32.16 10.66
CA ARG A 261 1.80 -33.33 11.14
C ARG A 261 0.29 -33.03 11.13
N LEU A 262 -0.50 -33.99 10.65
CA LEU A 262 -1.95 -33.92 10.69
C LEU A 262 -2.49 -34.53 11.99
N ASP A 263 -3.70 -34.13 12.39
CA ASP A 263 -4.34 -34.70 13.57
C ASP A 263 -4.85 -36.12 13.23
N TYR A 264 -4.44 -37.08 14.06
CA TYR A 264 -4.74 -38.49 13.87
C TYR A 264 -6.22 -38.80 14.09
N ASN A 265 -6.94 -37.96 14.83
CA ASN A 265 -8.36 -38.15 15.09
C ASN A 265 -9.26 -37.60 13.99
N LEU A 266 -8.72 -36.88 12.99
CA LEU A 266 -9.52 -36.24 11.95
C LEU A 266 -9.55 -37.03 10.63
N PHE A 267 -8.46 -37.72 10.28
CA PHE A 267 -8.28 -38.35 8.97
C PHE A 267 -7.84 -39.82 9.04
N TYR A 268 -8.55 -40.61 9.86
CA TYR A 268 -8.28 -42.03 10.08
C TYR A 268 -9.36 -42.93 9.45
N ASN A 269 -9.00 -44.15 9.05
CA ASN A 269 -9.91 -45.16 8.48
C ASN A 269 -10.71 -44.67 7.26
N GLN A 270 -10.10 -43.83 6.43
CA GLN A 270 -10.68 -43.35 5.17
C GLN A 270 -9.78 -43.72 3.99
N ARG A 271 -10.37 -44.29 2.94
CA ARG A 271 -9.60 -44.74 1.76
C ARG A 271 -9.23 -43.60 0.81
N TYR A 272 -10.11 -42.64 0.61
CA TYR A 272 -9.93 -41.55 -0.33
C TYR A 272 -9.73 -40.23 0.41
N PHE A 273 -8.94 -39.33 -0.17
CA PHE A 273 -8.77 -37.99 0.36
C PHE A 273 -8.67 -36.92 -0.73
N ARG A 274 -8.92 -35.69 -0.31
CA ARG A 274 -8.61 -34.46 -1.04
C ARG A 274 -7.94 -33.48 -0.10
N TYR A 275 -7.19 -32.54 -0.67
CA TYR A 275 -6.71 -31.37 0.05
C TYR A 275 -7.19 -30.09 -0.63
N ARG A 276 -7.34 -29.03 0.14
CA ARG A 276 -7.56 -27.67 -0.33
C ARG A 276 -6.30 -26.87 -0.01
N ALA A 277 -5.62 -26.41 -1.03
CA ALA A 277 -4.49 -25.50 -0.90
C ALA A 277 -5.02 -24.06 -0.87
N ILE A 278 -4.65 -23.30 0.16
CA ILE A 278 -5.05 -21.91 0.37
C ILE A 278 -3.80 -21.04 0.23
N LEU A 279 -3.87 -20.06 -0.66
CA LEU A 279 -2.79 -19.11 -0.91
C LEU A 279 -3.25 -17.73 -0.48
N THR A 280 -2.44 -17.05 0.34
CA THR A 280 -2.69 -15.68 0.79
C THR A 280 -1.55 -14.79 0.36
N SER A 281 -1.85 -13.70 -0.34
CA SER A 281 -0.87 -12.70 -0.79
C SER A 281 -0.20 -12.00 0.39
N ASP A 282 0.87 -11.29 0.09
CA ASP A 282 1.39 -10.26 0.97
C ASP A 282 0.31 -9.17 1.23
N PRO A 283 0.42 -8.46 2.36
CA PRO A 283 -0.35 -7.24 2.65
C PRO A 283 -0.45 -6.23 1.50
N SER A 284 0.63 -6.07 0.73
CA SER A 284 0.71 -5.16 -0.42
C SER A 284 0.09 -5.70 -1.70
N ARG A 285 -0.30 -6.99 -1.74
CA ARG A 285 -0.80 -7.70 -2.93
C ARG A 285 0.15 -7.63 -4.14
N THR A 286 1.46 -7.52 -3.89
CA THR A 286 2.50 -7.52 -4.93
C THR A 286 3.13 -8.90 -5.12
N ALA A 287 2.95 -9.79 -4.15
CA ALA A 287 3.51 -11.12 -4.13
C ALA A 287 2.45 -12.14 -3.64
N SER A 288 2.44 -13.31 -4.28
CA SER A 288 1.59 -14.43 -3.87
C SER A 288 2.46 -15.69 -3.82
N PRO A 289 2.24 -16.60 -2.86
CA PRO A 289 2.97 -17.85 -2.84
C PRO A 289 2.58 -18.71 -4.04
N ARG A 290 3.52 -19.54 -4.48
CA ARG A 290 3.31 -20.56 -5.52
C ARG A 290 3.63 -21.91 -4.93
N ILE A 291 2.72 -22.87 -5.11
CA ILE A 291 2.96 -24.28 -4.78
C ILE A 291 3.29 -25.00 -6.09
N ASP A 292 4.46 -25.63 -6.13
CA ASP A 292 4.91 -26.46 -7.25
C ASP A 292 4.57 -27.94 -6.97
N ASP A 293 4.74 -28.39 -5.71
CA ASP A 293 4.47 -29.77 -5.29
C ASP A 293 3.76 -29.84 -3.94
N VAL A 294 2.85 -30.82 -3.79
CA VAL A 294 2.21 -31.19 -2.52
C VAL A 294 2.45 -32.67 -2.26
N ILE A 295 3.04 -32.97 -1.11
CA ILE A 295 3.48 -34.30 -0.71
C ILE A 295 2.70 -34.69 0.55
N ILE A 296 1.84 -35.70 0.43
CA ILE A 296 1.05 -36.25 1.53
C ILE A 296 1.59 -37.63 1.90
N ASN A 297 1.90 -37.83 3.16
CA ASN A 297 2.28 -39.14 3.69
C ASN A 297 1.07 -39.80 4.37
N TRP A 298 0.84 -41.08 4.11
CA TRP A 298 -0.18 -41.88 4.78
C TRP A 298 0.33 -43.28 5.14
N SER A 299 -0.35 -43.96 6.03
CA SER A 299 -0.06 -45.35 6.42
C SER A 299 -1.34 -46.20 6.52
N PRO A 300 -1.27 -47.52 6.25
CA PRO A 300 -2.37 -48.45 6.49
C PRO A 300 -2.78 -48.56 7.96
#